data_AF-A0A377AJS5-F1
#
_entry.id   AF-A0A377AJS5-F1
#
_cell.length_a   1.000
_cell.length_b   1.000
_cell.length_c   1.000
_cell.angle_alpha   90.00
_cell.angle_beta   90.00
_cell.angle_gamma   90.00
#
_symmetry.space_group_name_H-M   'P 1'
#
loop_
_entity.id
_entity.type
_entity.pdbx_description
1 polymer ?
#
loop_
_entity_poly.entity_id
_entity_poly.type
_entity_poly.pdbx_seq_one_letter_code
_entity_poly.pdbx_strand_id
1 'polypeptide(L)'
;MMGWTGDNGDPDNFFATLFSCAASEQGSNYSKWCYKPFEDLIQPARATDDHNKRVELYKQAQVVMHDQAPALIIAHSTVFEPVRKEVKGYVVDPLGKHHFENVSIE
;
A
#
# COMPACT_ATOMS: atom_id res chain seq x y z
N MET A 1 -4.31 -7.32 -14.67
CA MET A 1 -4.94 -6.24 -13.87
C MET A 1 -4.61 -6.53 -12.42
N MET A 2 -4.17 -5.52 -11.66
CA MET A 2 -3.63 -5.68 -10.30
C MET A 2 -4.15 -4.56 -9.38
N GLY A 3 -4.11 -4.77 -8.07
CA GLY A 3 -4.50 -3.79 -7.05
C GLY A 3 -3.91 -4.15 -5.67
N TRP A 4 -4.08 -3.25 -4.70
CA TRP A 4 -3.55 -3.41 -3.34
C TRP A 4 -4.39 -2.67 -2.31
N THR A 5 -4.61 -3.29 -1.14
CA THR A 5 -5.07 -2.62 0.08
C THR A 5 -3.89 -2.63 1.05
N GLY A 6 -3.60 -1.50 1.70
CA GLY A 6 -2.42 -1.40 2.58
C GLY A 6 -2.56 -2.27 3.83
N ASP A 7 -1.50 -2.99 4.20
CA ASP A 7 -1.54 -3.99 5.28
C ASP A 7 -1.21 -3.45 6.67
N ASN A 8 -0.52 -2.30 6.75
CA ASN A 8 0.02 -1.78 8.01
C ASN A 8 -0.08 -0.25 8.15
N GLY A 9 -0.69 0.44 7.19
CA GLY A 9 -0.82 1.91 7.18
C GLY A 9 0.46 2.69 6.84
N ASP A 10 1.57 1.99 6.52
CA ASP A 10 2.85 2.62 6.20
C ASP A 10 3.05 2.73 4.66
N PRO A 11 3.52 3.88 4.13
CA PRO A 11 3.81 4.01 2.69
C PRO A 11 4.79 2.96 2.14
N ASP A 12 5.69 2.45 2.98
CA ASP A 12 6.61 1.35 2.62
C ASP A 12 5.87 0.14 2.06
N ASN A 13 4.72 -0.20 2.66
CA ASN A 13 3.93 -1.35 2.26
C ASN A 13 3.38 -1.24 0.83
N PHE A 14 3.31 -0.02 0.27
CA PHE A 14 3.01 0.19 -1.14
C PHE A 14 4.29 0.25 -1.97
N PHE A 15 5.21 1.17 -1.67
CA PHE A 15 6.34 1.44 -2.57
C PHE A 15 7.34 0.29 -2.64
N ALA A 16 7.82 -0.21 -1.49
CA ALA A 16 8.83 -1.26 -1.50
C ALA A 16 8.23 -2.64 -1.81
N THR A 17 7.10 -2.99 -1.19
CA THR A 17 6.44 -4.29 -1.41
C THR A 17 6.04 -4.52 -2.86
N LEU A 18 5.63 -3.47 -3.58
CA LEU A 18 5.07 -3.59 -4.93
C LEU A 18 6.02 -3.14 -6.04
N PHE A 19 7.02 -2.30 -5.76
CA PHE A 19 7.85 -1.69 -6.80
C PHE A 19 9.35 -1.71 -6.52
N SER A 20 9.81 -2.31 -5.40
CA SER A 20 11.25 -2.46 -5.20
C SER A 20 11.88 -3.52 -6.13
N CYS A 21 13.20 -3.45 -6.27
CA CYS A 21 14.00 -4.48 -6.94
C CYS A 21 13.87 -5.84 -6.25
N ALA A 22 13.89 -5.90 -4.91
CA ALA A 22 13.69 -7.15 -4.18
C ALA A 22 12.30 -7.76 -4.47
N ALA A 23 11.26 -6.91 -4.56
CA ALA A 23 9.93 -7.34 -4.95
C ALA A 23 9.86 -7.78 -6.42
N SER A 24 10.70 -7.23 -7.31
CA SER A 24 10.79 -7.64 -8.73
C SER A 24 11.30 -9.07 -8.85
N GLU A 25 12.32 -9.41 -8.06
CA GLU A 25 12.93 -10.74 -8.07
C GLU A 25 12.03 -11.79 -7.41
N GLN A 26 11.48 -11.51 -6.23
CA GLN A 26 10.86 -12.55 -5.38
C GLN A 26 9.54 -12.12 -4.72
N GLY A 27 8.96 -10.97 -5.09
CA GLY A 27 7.76 -10.42 -4.45
C GLY A 27 6.65 -10.04 -5.43
N SER A 28 5.84 -9.07 -5.02
CA SER A 28 4.60 -8.67 -5.69
C SER A 28 4.79 -7.61 -6.78
N ASN A 29 6.03 -7.33 -7.20
CA ASN A 29 6.28 -6.43 -8.32
C ASN A 29 6.12 -7.18 -9.64
N TYR A 30 4.91 -7.13 -10.18
CA TYR A 30 4.56 -7.77 -11.46
C TYR A 30 4.97 -6.96 -12.68
N SER A 31 5.31 -5.68 -12.52
CA SER A 31 5.90 -4.87 -13.60
C SER A 31 7.33 -5.30 -13.94
N LYS A 32 7.97 -6.09 -13.06
CA LYS A 32 9.39 -6.46 -13.15
C LYS A 32 10.32 -5.26 -13.26
N TRP A 33 9.87 -4.13 -12.73
CA TRP A 33 10.59 -2.87 -12.77
C TRP A 33 11.56 -2.80 -11.58
N CYS A 34 12.83 -2.61 -11.87
CA CYS A 34 13.87 -2.36 -10.88
C CYS A 34 14.65 -1.12 -11.32
N TYR A 35 14.57 -0.04 -10.54
CA TYR A 35 15.10 1.24 -10.94
C TYR A 35 15.84 1.92 -9.79
N LYS A 36 17.14 2.10 -9.98
CA LYS A 36 18.04 2.57 -8.93
C LYS A 36 17.65 3.94 -8.33
N PRO A 37 17.27 4.97 -9.11
CA PRO A 37 16.81 6.24 -8.53
C PRO A 37 15.57 6.12 -7.63
N PHE A 38 14.71 5.12 -7.84
CA PHE A 38 13.59 4.84 -6.95
C PHE A 38 14.05 4.10 -5.68
N GLU A 39 14.92 3.10 -5.82
CA GLU A 39 15.55 2.41 -4.68
C GLU A 39 16.27 3.39 -3.74
N ASP A 40 17.00 4.36 -4.31
CA ASP A 40 17.76 5.37 -3.57
C ASP A 40 16.86 6.32 -2.75
N LEU A 41 15.54 6.32 -3.00
CA LEU A 41 14.55 7.08 -2.23
C LEU A 41 13.84 6.20 -1.20
N ILE A 42 13.35 5.03 -1.62
CA ILE A 42 12.52 4.18 -0.75
C ILE A 42 13.34 3.49 0.35
N GLN A 43 14.60 3.11 0.10
CA GLN A 43 15.41 2.41 1.11
C GLN A 43 15.78 3.35 2.28
N PRO A 44 16.24 4.60 2.06
CA PRO A 44 16.41 5.56 3.15
C PRO A 44 15.10 5.91 3.85
N ALA A 45 13.97 5.96 3.13
CA ALA A 45 12.66 6.26 3.73
C ALA A 45 12.23 5.19 4.74
N ARG A 46 12.67 3.95 4.56
CA ARG A 46 12.44 2.84 5.52
C ARG A 46 13.35 2.90 6.72
N ALA A 47 14.60 3.33 6.52
CA ALA A 47 15.62 3.33 7.55
C ALA A 47 15.52 4.50 8.54
N THR A 48 14.95 5.63 8.12
CA THR A 48 14.82 6.83 8.95
C THR A 48 13.54 6.80 9.82
N ASP A 49 13.64 7.29 11.04
CA ASP A 49 12.53 7.45 12.00
C ASP A 49 11.88 8.85 11.95
N ASP A 50 12.60 9.86 11.45
CA ASP A 50 12.06 11.21 11.20
C ASP A 50 10.90 11.19 10.18
N HIS A 51 9.68 11.43 10.68
CA HIS A 51 8.45 11.47 9.88
C HIS A 51 8.52 12.45 8.70
N ASN A 52 9.03 13.67 8.90
CA ASN A 52 9.05 14.68 7.84
C ASN A 52 10.02 14.29 6.74
N LYS A 53 11.15 13.69 7.12
CA LYS A 53 12.11 13.15 6.14
C LYS A 53 11.52 11.99 5.34
N ARG A 54 10.76 11.10 6.00
CA ARG A 54 10.02 10.03 5.29
C ARG A 54 9.04 10.60 4.28
N VAL A 55 8.28 11.63 4.67
CA VAL A 55 7.31 12.29 3.79
C VAL A 55 7.99 12.88 2.56
N GLU A 56 9.13 13.56 2.72
CA GLU A 56 9.88 14.12 1.59
C GLU A 56 10.35 13.01 0.62
N LEU A 57 10.94 11.94 1.14
CA LEU A 57 11.44 10.83 0.34
C LEU A 57 10.31 10.12 -0.43
N TYR A 58 9.18 9.83 0.21
CA TYR A 58 8.05 9.19 -0.47
C TYR A 58 7.34 10.14 -1.47
N LYS A 59 7.37 11.45 -1.26
CA LYS A 59 6.90 12.42 -2.28
C LYS A 59 7.79 12.38 -3.52
N GLN A 60 9.10 12.35 -3.34
CA GLN A 60 10.03 12.22 -4.47
C GLN A 60 9.89 10.86 -5.16
N ALA A 61 9.67 9.78 -4.41
CA ALA A 61 9.46 8.45 -4.96
C ALA A 61 8.23 8.40 -5.88
N GLN A 62 7.14 9.11 -5.51
CA GLN A 62 5.95 9.25 -6.37
C GLN A 62 6.27 9.94 -7.70
N VAL A 63 7.08 11.01 -7.69
CA VAL A 63 7.49 11.71 -8.92
C VAL A 63 8.29 10.77 -9.82
N VAL A 64 9.33 10.11 -9.29
CA VAL A 64 10.15 9.17 -10.06
C VAL A 64 9.31 8.03 -10.65
N MET A 65 8.40 7.47 -9.86
CA MET A 65 7.52 6.40 -10.31
C MET A 65 6.53 6.89 -11.38
N HIS A 66 5.98 8.10 -11.25
CA HIS A 66 5.11 8.70 -12.26
C HIS A 66 5.85 8.86 -13.59
N ASP A 67 7.05 9.43 -13.57
CA ASP A 67 7.84 9.73 -14.78
C ASP A 67 8.28 8.46 -15.52
N GLN A 68 8.53 7.37 -14.80
CA GLN A 68 8.91 6.08 -15.39
C GLN A 68 7.71 5.21 -15.78
N ALA A 69 6.51 5.55 -15.31
CA ALA A 69 5.25 4.85 -15.57
C ALA A 69 5.34 3.30 -15.57
N PRO A 70 5.91 2.67 -14.51
CA PRO A 70 6.03 1.20 -14.46
C PRO A 70 4.68 0.48 -14.35
N ALA A 71 3.62 1.22 -14.01
CA ALA A 71 2.24 0.77 -14.02
C ALA A 71 1.31 1.93 -14.39
N LEU A 72 0.18 1.62 -15.01
CA LEU A 72 -0.92 2.57 -15.18
C LEU A 72 -1.75 2.60 -13.89
N ILE A 73 -1.62 3.68 -13.11
CA ILE A 73 -2.38 3.86 -11.86
C ILE A 73 -3.76 4.44 -12.22
N ILE A 74 -4.82 3.65 -11.98
CA ILE A 74 -6.17 3.96 -12.50
C ILE A 74 -7.03 4.67 -11.45
N ALA A 75 -7.14 4.12 -10.24
CA ALA A 75 -8.10 4.60 -9.24
C ALA A 75 -7.74 4.21 -7.80
N HIS A 76 -8.37 4.91 -6.86
CA HIS A 76 -8.56 4.49 -5.47
C HIS A 76 -10.07 4.36 -5.23
N SER A 77 -10.53 3.21 -4.75
CA SER A 77 -11.97 2.89 -4.66
C SER A 77 -12.59 3.26 -3.32
N THR A 78 -13.89 3.56 -3.36
CA THR A 78 -14.73 3.55 -2.15
C THR A 78 -15.08 2.10 -1.80
N VAL A 79 -14.88 1.73 -0.54
CA VAL A 79 -15.23 0.40 -0.02
C VAL A 79 -16.69 0.41 0.46
N PHE A 80 -17.45 -0.61 0.08
CA PHE A 80 -18.83 -0.81 0.53
C PHE A 80 -18.97 -2.20 1.12
N GLU A 81 -19.38 -2.28 2.39
CA GLU A 81 -19.62 -3.53 3.11
C GLU A 81 -21.06 -3.53 3.64
N PRO A 82 -22.00 -4.16 2.94
CA PRO A 82 -23.38 -4.22 3.39
C PRO A 82 -23.51 -5.16 4.59
N VAL A 83 -23.99 -4.62 5.71
CA VAL A 83 -24.17 -5.36 6.97
C VAL A 83 -25.66 -5.46 7.30
N ARG A 84 -26.13 -6.67 7.63
CA ARG A 84 -27.51 -6.93 8.09
C ARG A 84 -27.79 -6.17 9.39
N LYS A 85 -29.01 -5.67 9.58
CA LYS A 85 -29.37 -4.82 10.75
C LYS A 85 -29.29 -5.55 12.09
N GLU A 86 -29.44 -6.87 12.06
CA GLU A 86 -29.36 -7.78 13.19
C GLU A 86 -27.90 -7.98 13.66
N VAL A 87 -26.92 -7.69 12.80
CA VAL A 87 -25.50 -7.82 13.13
C VAL A 87 -25.04 -6.60 13.92
N LYS A 88 -24.53 -6.81 15.14
CA LYS A 88 -23.97 -5.77 16.00
C LYS A 88 -22.45 -5.98 16.17
N GLY A 89 -21.74 -4.88 16.42
CA GLY A 89 -20.29 -4.91 16.70
C GLY A 89 -19.38 -5.06 15.48
N TYR A 90 -19.93 -5.12 14.26
CA TYR A 90 -19.13 -5.12 13.04
C TYR A 90 -18.53 -3.73 12.77
N VAL A 91 -17.23 -3.70 12.49
CA VAL A 91 -16.47 -2.48 12.16
C VAL A 91 -15.66 -2.76 10.89
N VAL A 92 -15.78 -1.87 9.90
CA VAL A 92 -14.99 -1.96 8.66
C VAL A 92 -13.51 -1.74 8.98
N ASP A 93 -12.65 -2.66 8.53
CA ASP A 93 -11.20 -2.54 8.67
C ASP A 93 -10.61 -1.78 7.47
N PRO A 94 -9.91 -0.65 7.67
CA PRO A 94 -9.21 0.03 6.57
C PRO A 94 -8.11 -0.83 5.91
N LEU A 95 -7.64 -1.89 6.57
CA LEU A 95 -6.70 -2.87 6.01
C LEU A 95 -7.39 -3.95 5.15
N GLY A 96 -8.72 -3.87 5.00
CA GLY A 96 -9.51 -4.68 4.08
C GLY A 96 -9.84 -6.08 4.57
N LYS A 97 -9.63 -6.39 5.86
CA LYS A 97 -9.99 -7.69 6.45
C LYS A 97 -11.38 -7.62 7.08
N HIS A 98 -12.02 -8.78 7.17
CA HIS A 98 -13.27 -8.94 7.90
C HIS A 98 -12.99 -9.60 9.24
N HIS A 99 -13.27 -8.87 10.32
CA HIS A 99 -13.13 -9.35 11.71
C HIS A 99 -14.51 -9.69 12.28
N PHE A 100 -14.64 -10.86 12.87
CA PHE A 100 -15.91 -11.38 13.39
C PHE A 100 -15.88 -11.71 14.89
N GLU A 101 -14.73 -11.54 15.53
CA GLU A 101 -14.48 -11.88 16.93
C GLU A 101 -15.35 -11.06 17.90
N ASN A 102 -15.71 -9.83 17.52
CA ASN A 102 -16.51 -8.89 18.31
C ASN A 102 -17.97 -8.79 17.83
N VAL A 103 -18.39 -9.67 16.93
CA VAL A 103 -19.68 -9.58 16.24
C VAL A 103 -20.71 -10.47 16.94
N SER A 104 -21.94 -9.96 17.09
CA SER A 104 -23.09 -10.71 17.58
C SER A 104 -24.33 -10.51 16.69
N ILE A 105 -25.33 -11.36 16.89
CA ILE A 105 -26.64 -11.27 16.25
C ILE A 105 -27.68 -11.00 17.34
N GLU A 106 -28.59 -10.06 17.08
CA GLU A 106 -29.79 -9.80 17.89
C GLU A 106 -30.86 -10.90 17.73
#